data_AF-A0AAT9LML2-F1
#
_entry.id   AF-A0AAT9LML2-F1
#
_cell.length_a   1.000
_cell.length_b   1.000
_cell.length_c   1.000
_cell.angle_alpha   90.00
_cell.angle_beta   90.00
_cell.angle_gamma   90.00
#
_symmetry.space_group_name_H-M   'P 1'
#
loop_
_entity.id
_entity.type
_entity.pdbx_description
1 polymer ?
#
loop_
_entity_poly.entity_id
_entity_poly.type
_entity_poly.pdbx_seq_one_letter_code
_entity_poly.pdbx_strand_id
1 'polypeptide(L)'
;MREIFDRRNQYYCNDTSADNQLWYLHPTRAVGSTQLYEFVNAKGGLCLDLPNYGSDPAGTHLSVYYCNSSPKDDNQEWELVDLTGNGDYLVVNFRDNLCLDVSGWASDNSDQALDVPLTVYPCYNGSWANGGYDDHVWSLLS
;
A
#
# COMPACT_ATOMS: atom_id res chain seq x y z
N MET A 1 0.65 16.51 0.72
CA MET A 1 -0.33 16.24 -0.36
C MET A 1 -1.34 15.27 0.24
N ARG A 2 -2.65 15.49 0.05
CA ARG A 2 -3.69 14.58 0.53
C ARG A 2 -3.77 13.49 -0.51
N GLU A 3 -3.57 12.22 -0.14
CA GLU A 3 -3.65 11.13 -1.11
C GLU A 3 -4.52 10.04 -0.52
N ILE A 4 -5.72 9.86 -1.08
CA ILE A 4 -6.57 8.72 -0.75
C ILE A 4 -6.12 7.57 -1.65
N PHE A 5 -5.84 6.42 -1.06
CA PHE A 5 -5.74 5.17 -1.81
C PHE A 5 -7.16 4.75 -2.23
N ASP A 6 -7.51 5.02 -3.48
CA ASP A 6 -8.81 4.62 -4.03
C ASP A 6 -8.73 3.24 -4.63
N ARG A 7 -9.26 2.25 -3.90
CA ARG A 7 -9.99 1.17 -4.57
C ARG A 7 -11.47 1.44 -4.40
N ARG A 8 -12.12 1.71 -5.53
CA ARG A 8 -13.54 2.09 -5.63
C ARG A 8 -14.57 1.10 -5.06
N ASN A 9 -14.17 0.02 -4.38
CA ASN A 9 -15.06 -1.10 -4.06
C ASN A 9 -14.88 -1.78 -2.69
N GLN A 10 -14.06 -1.29 -1.76
CA GLN A 10 -13.95 -1.95 -0.44
C GLN A 10 -14.73 -1.28 0.68
N TYR A 11 -14.83 0.05 0.64
CA TYR A 11 -15.77 0.83 1.43
C TYR A 11 -15.94 2.21 0.79
N TYR A 12 -17.07 2.89 1.01
CA TYR A 12 -17.30 4.23 0.47
C TYR A 12 -16.21 5.19 0.98
N CYS A 13 -15.42 5.77 0.07
CA CYS A 13 -14.42 6.76 0.43
C CYS A 13 -15.07 7.92 1.19
N ASN A 14 -14.66 8.12 2.44
CA ASN A 14 -14.94 9.33 3.18
C ASN A 14 -13.76 10.29 3.01
N ASP A 15 -14.02 11.48 2.50
CA ASP A 15 -13.00 12.53 2.33
C ASP A 15 -12.63 13.25 3.64
N THR A 16 -13.25 12.83 4.76
CA THR A 16 -12.95 13.33 6.10
C THR A 16 -12.05 12.39 6.88
N SER A 17 -11.27 12.92 7.84
CA SER A 17 -10.47 12.10 8.77
C SER A 17 -11.32 11.38 9.83
N ALA A 18 -12.64 11.28 9.64
CA ALA A 18 -13.53 10.58 10.57
C ALA A 18 -13.32 9.05 10.50
N ASP A 19 -12.89 8.53 9.35
CA ASP A 19 -12.46 7.15 9.17
C ASP A 19 -10.95 7.04 8.91
N ASN A 20 -10.48 5.81 8.70
CA ASN A 20 -9.08 5.45 8.53
C ASN A 20 -8.67 5.32 7.05
N GLN A 21 -9.43 5.88 6.11
CA GLN A 21 -9.17 5.71 4.68
C GLN A 21 -8.32 6.82 4.04
N LEU A 22 -8.15 7.94 4.75
CA LEU A 22 -7.30 9.04 4.30
C LEU A 22 -5.86 8.86 4.79
N TRP A 23 -4.89 8.98 3.88
CA TRP A 23 -3.47 8.82 4.15
C TRP A 23 -2.66 10.03 3.63
N TYR A 24 -1.53 10.28 4.28
CA TYR A 24 -0.56 11.30 3.87
C TYR A 24 0.74 10.62 3.46
N LEU A 25 1.22 10.94 2.27
CA LEU A 25 2.58 10.62 1.85
C LEU A 25 3.56 11.55 2.57
N HIS A 26 4.35 10.98 3.48
CA HIS A 26 5.48 11.65 4.12
C HIS A 26 6.79 11.18 3.49
N PRO A 27 7.51 12.03 2.74
CA PRO A 27 8.81 11.66 2.17
C PRO A 27 9.81 11.37 3.29
N THR A 28 10.52 10.23 3.20
CA THR A 28 11.57 9.86 4.15
C THR A 28 12.95 10.19 3.58
N ARG A 29 13.56 9.25 2.87
CA ARG A 29 14.88 9.37 2.23
C ARG A 29 14.83 8.88 0.80
N ALA A 30 15.86 9.21 0.03
CA ALA A 30 16.06 8.66 -1.29
C ALA A 30 17.13 7.55 -1.27
N VAL A 31 16.90 6.47 -2.02
CA VAL A 31 17.87 5.42 -2.29
C VAL A 31 18.11 5.36 -3.79
N GLY A 32 19.29 5.81 -4.22
CA GLY A 32 19.54 6.04 -5.65
C GLY A 32 18.63 7.13 -6.19
N SER A 33 17.84 6.82 -7.22
CA SER A 33 16.82 7.71 -7.79
C SER A 33 15.42 7.52 -7.21
N THR A 34 15.23 6.52 -6.33
CA THR A 34 13.94 6.21 -5.73
C THR A 34 13.71 7.05 -4.48
N GLN A 35 12.60 7.80 -4.43
CA GLN A 35 12.11 8.47 -3.22
C GLN A 35 11.23 7.50 -2.44
N LEU A 36 11.51 7.35 -1.14
CA LEU A 36 10.70 6.53 -0.23
C LEU A 36 9.75 7.39 0.60
N TYR A 37 8.67 6.76 1.06
CA TYR A 37 7.62 7.39 1.82
C TYR A 37 7.19 6.54 3.01
N GLU A 38 6.76 7.21 4.06
CA GLU A 38 5.83 6.68 5.03
C GLU A 38 4.40 7.05 4.62
N PHE A 39 3.48 6.11 4.73
CA PHE A 39 2.04 6.38 4.57
C PHE A 39 1.42 6.61 5.94
N VAL A 40 1.12 7.86 6.27
CA VAL A 40 0.62 8.26 7.59
C VAL A 40 -0.90 8.34 7.56
N ASN A 41 -1.56 7.54 8.39
CA ASN A 41 -3.01 7.57 8.55
C ASN A 41 -3.47 8.92 9.09
N ALA A 42 -4.37 9.61 8.38
CA ALA A 42 -4.77 10.96 8.73
C ALA A 42 -5.58 11.06 10.02
N LYS A 43 -6.23 9.97 10.45
CA LYS A 43 -7.02 9.93 11.69
C LYS A 43 -6.15 9.73 12.93
N GLY A 44 -5.19 8.81 12.84
CA GLY A 44 -4.37 8.40 13.99
C GLY A 44 -2.96 8.99 14.02
N GLY A 45 -2.45 9.49 12.89
CA GLY A 45 -1.03 9.87 12.74
C GLY A 45 -0.07 8.68 12.79
N LEU A 46 -0.57 7.47 12.60
CA LEU A 46 0.21 6.22 12.61
C LEU A 46 0.55 5.80 11.18
N CYS A 47 1.67 5.11 11.00
CA CYS A 47 2.16 4.70 9.69
C CYS A 47 1.67 3.31 9.28
N LEU A 48 1.47 3.10 7.98
CA LEU A 48 1.20 1.80 7.39
C LEU A 48 2.40 0.88 7.62
N ASP A 49 2.16 -0.21 8.34
CA ASP A 49 3.21 -1.02 8.93
C ASP A 49 2.97 -2.51 8.73
N LEU A 50 4.06 -3.23 8.48
CA LEU A 50 4.07 -4.68 8.52
C LEU A 50 4.46 -5.14 9.93
N PRO A 51 4.02 -6.33 10.37
CA PRO A 51 4.46 -6.88 11.63
C PRO A 51 5.98 -7.02 11.67
N ASN A 52 6.56 -6.93 12.86
CA ASN A 52 8.01 -7.06 13.07
C ASN A 52 8.82 -5.96 12.37
N TYR A 53 10.10 -5.89 12.71
CA TYR A 53 11.03 -4.91 12.13
C TYR A 53 11.65 -5.37 10.81
N GLY A 54 11.28 -6.57 10.34
CA GLY A 54 12.04 -7.38 9.39
C GLY A 54 11.40 -7.42 8.02
N SER A 55 11.88 -8.36 7.20
CA SER A 55 11.15 -8.72 5.99
C SER A 55 10.07 -9.75 6.32
N ASP A 56 8.88 -9.61 5.73
CA ASP A 56 7.73 -10.47 5.95
C ASP A 56 7.27 -11.16 4.66
N PRO A 57 6.71 -12.38 4.75
CA PRO A 57 6.30 -13.13 3.57
C PRO A 57 5.07 -12.54 2.89
N ALA A 58 4.85 -12.95 1.65
CA ALA A 58 3.62 -12.67 0.93
C ALA A 58 2.37 -13.18 1.69
N GLY A 59 1.30 -12.39 1.67
CA GLY A 59 0.07 -12.62 2.42
C GLY A 59 0.09 -12.06 3.85
N THR A 60 1.18 -11.41 4.27
CA THR A 60 1.23 -10.78 5.60
C THR A 60 0.27 -9.59 5.67
N HIS A 61 -0.56 -9.57 6.71
CA HIS A 61 -1.53 -8.50 6.94
C HIS A 61 -0.85 -7.20 7.37
N LEU A 62 -1.35 -6.09 6.85
CA LEU A 62 -0.92 -4.76 7.25
C LEU A 62 -1.62 -4.31 8.54
N SER A 63 -0.94 -3.43 9.25
CA SER A 63 -1.48 -2.74 10.43
C SER A 63 -1.06 -1.26 10.40
N VAL A 64 -1.35 -0.56 11.49
CA VAL A 64 -0.82 0.79 11.72
C VAL A 64 -0.04 0.82 13.02
N TYR A 65 1.13 1.47 13.00
CA TYR A 65 1.97 1.62 14.18
C TYR A 65 2.67 2.97 14.22
N TYR A 66 3.43 3.22 15.28
CA TYR A 66 4.22 4.45 15.38
C TYR A 66 5.21 4.52 14.22
N CYS A 67 5.21 5.66 13.54
CA CYS A 67 6.09 5.92 12.41
C CYS A 67 7.57 5.78 12.78
N ASN A 68 8.30 4.97 12.01
CA ASN A 68 9.71 4.72 12.16
C ASN A 68 10.37 4.44 10.80
N SER A 69 10.83 5.51 10.16
CA SER A 69 11.52 5.43 8.87
C SER A 69 12.98 4.94 8.97
N SER A 70 13.41 4.34 10.08
CA SER A 70 14.77 3.77 10.18
C SER A 70 14.79 2.40 9.50
N PRO A 71 15.41 2.25 8.32
CA PRO A 71 15.43 0.97 7.58
C PRO A 71 16.21 -0.14 8.28
N LYS A 72 16.99 0.19 9.32
CA LYS A 72 17.68 -0.80 10.14
C LYS A 72 16.76 -1.39 11.18
N ASP A 73 15.77 -0.61 11.59
CA ASP A 73 14.94 -0.86 12.75
C ASP A 73 13.48 -1.11 12.36
N ASP A 74 13.08 -0.92 11.09
CA ASP A 74 11.69 -1.11 10.67
C ASP A 74 11.48 -1.34 9.15
N ASN A 75 10.23 -1.64 8.77
CA ASN A 75 9.79 -1.96 7.41
C ASN A 75 8.69 -1.01 6.87
N GLN A 76 8.58 0.19 7.44
CA GLN A 76 7.54 1.18 7.12
C GLN A 76 7.87 2.14 5.95
N GLU A 77 8.96 1.88 5.21
CA GLU A 77 9.33 2.67 4.02
C GLU A 77 8.76 2.01 2.75
N TRP A 78 8.09 2.82 1.93
CA TRP A 78 7.39 2.39 0.74
C TRP A 78 7.82 3.20 -0.49
N GLU A 79 7.85 2.57 -1.66
CA GLU A 79 8.12 3.16 -2.96
C GLU A 79 6.81 3.26 -3.77
N LEU A 80 6.67 4.35 -4.52
CA LEU A 80 5.63 4.50 -5.54
C LEU A 80 6.23 4.28 -6.93
N VAL A 81 5.86 3.19 -7.58
CA VAL A 81 6.29 2.87 -8.95
C VAL A 81 5.17 3.19 -9.92
N ASP A 82 5.34 4.23 -10.72
CA ASP A 82 4.38 4.61 -11.77
C ASP A 82 4.45 3.61 -12.93
N LEU A 83 3.34 2.93 -13.21
CA LEU A 83 3.27 1.90 -14.25
C LEU A 83 3.05 2.49 -15.65
N THR A 84 2.28 3.57 -15.74
CA THR A 84 1.67 4.02 -16.99
C THR A 84 1.79 5.52 -17.24
N GLY A 85 2.36 6.29 -16.32
CA GLY A 85 2.57 7.73 -16.42
C GLY A 85 1.29 8.56 -16.25
N ASN A 86 0.19 7.91 -15.86
CA ASN A 86 -1.17 8.46 -15.80
C ASN A 86 -1.73 8.50 -14.36
N GLY A 87 -0.92 8.19 -13.35
CA GLY A 87 -1.34 8.17 -11.94
C GLY A 87 -1.75 6.79 -11.41
N ASP A 88 -1.41 5.70 -12.13
CA ASP A 88 -1.55 4.34 -11.64
C ASP A 88 -0.21 3.82 -11.10
N TYR A 89 -0.19 3.49 -9.82
CA TYR A 89 1.02 3.14 -9.09
C TYR A 89 0.96 1.72 -8.53
N LEU A 90 2.11 1.05 -8.53
CA LEU A 90 2.38 0.04 -7.51
C LEU A 90 2.90 0.74 -6.26
N VAL A 91 2.44 0.27 -5.10
CA VAL A 91 2.94 0.71 -3.79
C VAL A 91 3.79 -0.42 -3.24
N VAL A 92 5.10 -0.29 -3.32
CA VAL A 92 6.05 -1.37 -3.02
C VAL A 92 6.63 -1.18 -1.63
N ASN A 93 6.52 -2.19 -0.77
CA ASN A 93 7.28 -2.20 0.49
C ASN A 93 8.77 -2.29 0.15
N PHE A 94 9.54 -1.29 0.56
CA PHE A 94 10.94 -1.19 0.16
C PHE A 94 11.80 -2.31 0.75
N ARG A 95 11.42 -2.83 1.92
CA ARG A 95 12.19 -3.88 2.59
C ARG A 95 11.91 -5.27 2.03
N ASP A 96 10.65 -5.55 1.70
CA ASP A 96 10.20 -6.86 1.23
C ASP A 96 10.25 -7.03 -0.28
N ASN A 97 10.24 -5.92 -1.01
CA ASN A 97 10.03 -5.91 -2.45
C ASN A 97 8.73 -6.64 -2.84
N LEU A 98 7.70 -6.45 -2.02
CA LEU A 98 6.32 -6.89 -2.21
C LEU A 98 5.41 -5.67 -2.34
N CYS A 99 4.31 -5.81 -3.05
CA CYS A 99 3.36 -4.73 -3.30
C CYS A 99 2.20 -4.75 -2.32
N LEU A 100 1.67 -3.57 -1.99
CA LEU A 100 0.41 -3.42 -1.29
C LEU A 100 -0.70 -4.08 -2.10
N ASP A 101 -1.43 -4.93 -1.39
CA ASP A 101 -2.36 -5.90 -1.94
C ASP A 101 -3.64 -5.88 -1.11
N VAL A 102 -4.72 -6.35 -1.71
CA VAL A 102 -5.94 -6.71 -1.00
C VAL A 102 -6.01 -8.21 -1.00
N SER A 103 -6.17 -8.80 0.17
CA SER A 103 -6.24 -10.25 0.28
C SER A 103 -7.35 -10.86 -0.58
N GLY A 104 -7.00 -11.76 -1.48
CA GLY A 104 -7.96 -12.40 -2.37
C GLY A 104 -7.42 -12.44 -3.78
N TRP A 105 -8.32 -12.58 -4.74
CA TRP A 105 -7.99 -12.61 -6.16
C TRP A 105 -9.07 -11.90 -6.95
N ALA A 106 -8.67 -11.02 -7.87
CA ALA A 106 -9.59 -10.40 -8.81
C ALA A 106 -10.19 -11.43 -9.79
N SER A 107 -9.51 -12.56 -10.00
CA SER A 107 -9.96 -13.61 -10.94
C SER A 107 -11.25 -14.31 -10.51
N ASP A 108 -11.53 -14.37 -9.21
CA ASP A 108 -12.73 -14.99 -8.65
C ASP A 108 -13.59 -14.01 -7.81
N ASN A 109 -13.19 -12.73 -7.76
CA ASN A 109 -13.80 -11.66 -6.98
C ASN A 109 -13.76 -11.89 -5.46
N SER A 110 -12.86 -12.73 -4.95
CA SER A 110 -12.67 -12.89 -3.50
C SER A 110 -12.14 -11.63 -2.82
N ASP A 111 -11.50 -10.73 -3.58
CA ASP A 111 -11.01 -9.42 -3.19
C ASP A 111 -12.12 -8.35 -3.00
N GLN A 112 -13.37 -8.68 -3.35
CA GLN A 112 -14.54 -7.79 -3.26
C GLN A 112 -15.43 -8.06 -2.05
N ALA A 113 -15.07 -9.03 -1.20
CA ALA A 113 -15.79 -9.24 0.05
C ALA A 113 -15.64 -8.01 0.97
N LEU A 114 -16.60 -7.83 1.89
CA LEU A 114 -16.50 -6.81 2.93
C LEU A 114 -15.41 -7.19 3.93
N ASP A 115 -14.73 -6.19 4.49
CA ASP A 115 -13.69 -6.33 5.52
C ASP A 115 -12.51 -7.22 5.11
N VAL A 116 -12.19 -7.23 3.81
CA VAL A 116 -11.00 -7.90 3.29
C VAL A 116 -9.75 -7.13 3.74
N PRO A 117 -8.77 -7.80 4.37
CA PRO A 117 -7.59 -7.12 4.89
C PRO A 117 -6.65 -6.69 3.76
N LEU A 118 -5.91 -5.61 4.01
CA LEU A 118 -4.73 -5.27 3.22
C LEU A 118 -3.58 -6.21 3.57
N THR A 119 -2.87 -6.64 2.54
CA THR A 119 -1.72 -7.55 2.59
C THR A 119 -0.54 -7.00 1.80
N VAL A 120 0.60 -7.68 1.86
CA VAL A 120 1.66 -7.55 0.85
C VAL A 120 1.77 -8.82 0.01
N TYR A 121 2.00 -8.69 -1.29
CA TYR A 121 2.07 -9.84 -2.20
C TYR A 121 3.02 -9.54 -3.39
N PRO A 122 3.54 -10.53 -4.15
CA PRO A 122 4.43 -10.24 -5.26
C PRO A 122 3.76 -9.32 -6.28
N CYS A 123 4.49 -8.33 -6.77
CA CYS A 123 3.90 -7.24 -7.55
C CYS A 123 3.29 -7.62 -8.90
N TYR A 124 3.67 -8.76 -9.48
CA TYR A 124 3.26 -9.14 -10.83
C TYR A 124 3.46 -10.64 -11.10
N ASN A 125 2.51 -11.22 -11.82
CA ASN A 125 2.68 -12.48 -12.53
C ASN A 125 1.83 -12.46 -13.80
N GLY A 126 2.42 -12.77 -14.96
CA GLY A 126 1.70 -12.74 -16.24
C GLY A 126 0.52 -13.72 -16.37
N SER A 127 0.30 -14.59 -15.38
CA SER A 127 -0.85 -15.49 -15.33
C SER A 127 -2.03 -14.95 -14.51
N TRP A 128 -1.88 -13.81 -13.82
CA TRP A 128 -2.93 -13.22 -13.00
C TRP A 128 -3.89 -12.34 -13.80
N ALA A 129 -5.01 -11.98 -13.17
CA ALA A 129 -5.99 -11.06 -13.74
C ALA A 129 -5.40 -9.65 -13.96
N ASN A 130 -6.17 -8.79 -14.64
CA ASN A 130 -5.86 -7.37 -14.84
C ASN A 130 -4.43 -7.12 -15.39
N GLY A 131 -4.08 -7.87 -16.44
CA GLY A 131 -2.78 -7.72 -17.10
C GLY A 131 -1.61 -8.25 -16.28
N GLY A 132 -1.86 -9.08 -15.26
CA GLY A 132 -0.84 -9.73 -14.43
C GLY A 132 -0.56 -9.03 -13.10
N TYR A 133 -1.25 -7.93 -12.81
CA TYR A 133 -1.11 -7.19 -11.56
C TYR A 133 -2.14 -7.58 -10.50
N ASP A 134 -3.07 -8.48 -10.86
CA ASP A 134 -4.25 -8.81 -10.07
C ASP A 134 -5.02 -7.56 -9.68
N ASP A 135 -4.75 -6.98 -8.52
CA ASP A 135 -5.46 -5.84 -8.00
C ASP A 135 -4.53 -4.83 -7.30
N HIS A 136 -3.22 -5.00 -7.46
CA HIS A 136 -2.17 -4.26 -6.77
C HIS A 136 -1.90 -2.86 -7.37
N VAL A 137 -2.77 -2.39 -8.27
CA VAL A 137 -2.67 -1.09 -8.93
C VAL A 137 -3.52 -0.07 -8.19
N TRP A 138 -2.89 1.00 -7.73
CA TRP A 138 -3.50 2.03 -6.89
C TRP A 138 -3.51 3.37 -7.60
N SER A 139 -4.62 4.10 -7.50
CA SER A 139 -4.67 5.52 -7.87
C SER A 139 -4.58 6.37 -6.60
N LEU A 140 -3.85 7.47 -6.69
CA LEU A 140 -3.74 8.47 -5.63
C LEU A 140 -4.72 9.60 -5.92
N LEU A 141 -5.68 9.84 -5.01
CA LEU A 141 -6.65 10.93 -5.18
C LEU A 141 -6.14 12.22 -4.54
N SER A 142 -6.07 13.28 -5.37
CA SER A 142 -5.70 14.65 -5.00
C SER A 142 -6.82 15.47 -4.38
#